data_AF-A0A7Y5GUD3-F1
#
_entry.id   AF-A0A7Y5GUD3-F1
#
_cell.length_a   1.000
_cell.length_b   1.000
_cell.length_c   1.000
_cell.angle_alpha   90.00
_cell.angle_beta   90.00
_cell.angle_gamma   90.00
#
_symmetry.space_group_name_H-M   'P 1'
#
loop_
_entity.id
_entity.type
_entity.pdbx_description
1 polymer ?
#
loop_
_entity_poly.entity_id
_entity_poly.type
_entity_poly.pdbx_seq_one_letter_code
_entity_poly.pdbx_strand_id
1 'polypeptide(L)'
;MLEQPLSLFEQLGLTTALGGLIGLQREHAGSPLGGVRTFPLIALFGAFSVHLEPNPDSAWLTMAGLVCIAALAIAGNWIFASHLQGDKSKHAGLTTEVAMLLTFFIGALVAKNEAIVAVVLAGVVAVLLQFKTELRNFAGKLDAYDVKAIMQFVLLSLVILPLVPNETMGPYNALNPHNVWLMVVLIVGIGLGGYVTYKFVGQRAGLLVNSLLGGLISTTATTGSPKKRNQPYHCVWAINSILGRGQWRKKARLPSSRPTST
;
A
#
# COMPACT_ATOMS: atom_id res chain seq x y z
N MET A 1 9.23 24.12 27.23
CA MET A 1 10.65 24.39 26.90
C MET A 1 10.91 24.57 25.39
N LEU A 2 9.91 24.43 24.49
CA LEU A 2 10.08 24.56 23.03
C LEU A 2 9.27 25.74 22.43
N GLU A 3 9.17 26.86 23.13
CA GLU A 3 8.45 28.07 22.67
C GLU A 3 9.38 29.30 22.70
N GLN A 4 10.65 29.13 22.34
CA GLN A 4 11.48 30.28 22.00
C GLN A 4 11.21 30.60 20.53
N PRO A 5 10.90 31.85 20.16
CA PRO A 5 10.69 32.22 18.77
C PRO A 5 11.98 31.93 17.99
N LEU A 6 11.89 31.07 16.97
CA LEU A 6 13.04 30.80 16.10
C LEU A 6 13.48 32.10 15.44
N SER A 7 14.78 32.31 15.38
CA SER A 7 15.32 33.41 14.59
C SER A 7 14.97 33.22 13.10
N LEU A 8 14.84 34.31 12.35
CA LEU A 8 14.51 34.26 10.92
C LEU A 8 15.47 33.33 10.15
N PHE A 9 16.76 33.36 10.51
CA PHE A 9 17.77 32.47 9.93
C PHE A 9 17.47 30.98 10.18
N GLU A 10 17.09 30.61 11.40
CA GLU A 10 16.71 29.23 11.74
C GLU A 10 15.43 28.81 11.01
N GLN A 11 14.44 29.71 10.89
CA GLN A 11 13.21 29.41 10.15
C GLN A 11 13.48 29.13 8.67
N LEU A 12 14.31 29.95 8.01
CA LEU A 12 14.68 29.74 6.61
C LEU A 12 15.52 28.46 6.43
N GLY A 13 16.45 28.21 7.35
CA GLY A 13 17.26 26.99 7.37
C GLY A 13 16.38 25.74 7.51
N LEU A 14 15.46 25.74 8.48
CA LEU A 14 14.52 24.64 8.72
C LEU A 14 13.58 24.44 7.53
N THR A 15 13.02 25.51 6.98
CA THR A 15 12.14 25.47 5.80
C THR A 15 12.85 24.83 4.60
N THR A 16 14.09 25.25 4.34
CA THR A 16 14.91 24.70 3.25
C THR A 16 15.25 23.24 3.50
N ALA A 17 15.58 22.86 4.74
CA ALA A 17 15.87 21.48 5.10
C ALA A 17 14.65 20.57 4.92
N LEU A 18 13.48 20.99 5.39
CA LEU A 18 12.23 20.22 5.25
C LEU A 18 11.78 20.11 3.79
N GLY A 19 11.82 21.21 3.03
CA GLY A 19 11.52 21.18 1.60
C GLY A 19 12.53 20.34 0.81
N GLY A 20 13.81 20.40 1.17
CA GLY A 20 14.88 19.58 0.59
C GLY A 20 14.71 18.09 0.88
N LEU A 21 14.29 17.72 2.09
CA LEU A 21 14.00 16.34 2.48
C LEU A 21 12.91 15.72 1.60
N ILE A 22 11.80 16.44 1.41
CA ILE A 22 10.70 16.01 0.53
C ILE A 22 11.19 15.96 -0.93
N GLY A 23 11.94 16.96 -1.36
CA GLY A 23 12.53 17.02 -2.70
C GLY A 23 13.45 15.84 -3.01
N LEU A 24 14.27 15.43 -2.06
CA LEU A 24 15.18 14.29 -2.20
C LEU A 24 14.41 12.98 -2.40
N GLN A 25 13.39 12.73 -1.59
CA GLN A 25 12.53 11.56 -1.77
C GLN A 25 11.80 11.61 -3.12
N ARG A 26 11.39 12.79 -3.55
CA ARG A 26 10.67 12.97 -4.81
C ARG A 26 11.57 12.71 -6.03
N GLU A 27 12.82 13.13 -5.96
CA GLU A 27 13.85 12.83 -6.95
C GLU A 27 14.18 11.33 -6.99
N HIS A 28 14.32 10.70 -5.82
CA HIS A 28 14.52 9.25 -5.73
C HIS A 28 13.34 8.46 -6.32
N ALA A 29 12.11 8.96 -6.14
CA ALA A 29 10.90 8.36 -6.72
C ALA A 29 10.74 8.61 -8.24
N GLY A 30 11.70 9.29 -8.91
CA GLY A 30 11.69 9.51 -10.35
C GLY A 30 10.60 10.47 -10.83
N SER A 31 10.20 11.43 -9.99
CA SER A 31 9.14 12.37 -10.30
C SER A 31 9.58 13.41 -11.36
N PRO A 32 8.83 13.59 -12.45
CA PRO A 32 9.19 14.55 -13.51
C PRO A 32 8.97 16.02 -13.13
N LEU A 33 8.08 16.31 -12.17
CA LEU A 33 7.70 17.70 -11.82
C LEU A 33 8.62 18.41 -10.82
N GLY A 34 9.59 17.72 -10.21
CA GLY A 34 10.42 18.37 -9.19
C GLY A 34 11.21 17.43 -8.28
N GLY A 35 12.26 17.98 -7.69
CA GLY A 35 13.26 17.28 -6.87
C GLY A 35 13.94 18.22 -5.86
N VAL A 36 15.22 18.00 -5.56
CA VAL A 36 15.94 18.72 -4.47
C VAL A 36 16.07 20.23 -4.65
N ARG A 37 15.80 20.77 -5.85
CA ARG A 37 15.83 22.22 -6.09
C ARG A 37 14.46 22.85 -5.96
N THR A 38 13.44 22.27 -6.59
CA THR A 38 12.11 22.89 -6.69
C THR A 38 11.36 22.87 -5.36
N PHE A 39 11.39 21.77 -4.62
CA PHE A 39 10.65 21.64 -3.36
C PHE A 39 11.14 22.59 -2.25
N PRO A 40 12.45 22.76 -2.00
CA PRO A 40 12.89 23.80 -1.06
C PRO A 40 12.57 25.22 -1.54
N LEU A 41 12.62 25.51 -2.84
CA LEU A 41 12.17 26.81 -3.37
C LEU A 41 10.68 27.07 -3.10
N ILE A 42 9.83 26.04 -3.27
CA ILE A 42 8.40 26.09 -2.96
C ILE A 42 8.16 26.33 -1.46
N ALA A 43 8.90 25.63 -0.59
CA ALA A 43 8.82 25.81 0.86
C ALA A 43 9.22 27.23 1.27
N LEU A 44 10.34 27.74 0.71
CA LEU A 44 10.79 29.10 0.94
C LEU A 44 9.75 30.13 0.49
N PHE A 45 9.14 29.93 -0.68
CA PHE A 45 8.07 30.81 -1.16
C PHE A 45 6.88 30.86 -0.19
N GLY A 46 6.50 29.71 0.39
CA GLY A 46 5.48 29.65 1.44
C GLY A 46 5.86 30.42 2.71
N ALA A 47 7.10 30.27 3.17
CA ALA A 47 7.60 31.01 4.33
C ALA A 47 7.63 32.52 4.08
N PHE A 48 8.12 32.95 2.91
CA PHE A 48 8.14 34.36 2.52
C PHE A 48 6.73 34.95 2.41
N SER A 49 5.76 34.19 1.91
CA SER A 49 4.38 34.64 1.78
C SER A 49 3.76 35.04 3.12
N VAL A 50 4.16 34.39 4.22
CA VAL A 50 3.69 34.72 5.57
C VAL A 50 4.45 35.92 6.12
N HIS A 51 5.77 36.00 5.91
CA HIS A 51 6.60 37.12 6.40
C HIS A 51 6.29 38.46 5.72
N LEU A 52 5.82 38.43 4.47
CA LEU A 52 5.43 39.63 3.71
C LEU A 52 4.01 40.12 4.05
N GLU A 53 3.24 39.34 4.82
CA GLU A 53 1.86 39.65 5.16
C GLU A 53 1.81 40.80 6.19
N PRO A 54 1.27 42.00 5.84
CA PRO A 54 1.34 43.17 6.73
C PRO A 54 0.44 43.05 7.96
N ASN A 55 -0.66 42.29 7.83
CA ASN A 55 -1.63 42.08 8.89
C ASN A 55 -1.65 40.59 9.26
N PRO A 56 -1.41 40.22 10.54
CA PRO A 56 -1.37 38.82 10.96
C PRO A 56 -2.71 38.08 10.82
N ASP A 57 -3.82 38.81 10.79
CA ASP A 57 -5.18 38.25 10.64
C ASP A 57 -5.62 38.10 9.18
N SER A 58 -4.94 38.78 8.25
CA SER A 58 -5.21 38.59 6.82
C SER A 58 -4.36 37.43 6.30
N ALA A 59 -4.93 36.57 5.47
CA ALA A 59 -4.23 35.47 4.81
C ALA A 59 -4.24 35.63 3.27
N TRP A 60 -4.38 36.86 2.79
CA TRP A 60 -4.56 37.15 1.37
C TRP A 60 -3.30 36.80 0.57
N LEU A 61 -2.13 37.10 1.12
CA LEU A 61 -0.85 36.86 0.48
C LEU A 61 -0.58 35.36 0.43
N THR A 62 -0.80 34.69 1.55
CA THR A 62 -0.68 33.22 1.67
C THR A 62 -1.63 32.49 0.71
N MET A 63 -2.87 32.95 0.56
CA MET A 63 -3.82 32.39 -0.41
C MET A 63 -3.40 32.67 -1.86
N ALA A 64 -2.95 33.88 -2.17
CA ALA A 64 -2.46 34.22 -3.51
C ALA A 64 -1.22 33.38 -3.89
N GLY A 65 -0.30 33.19 -2.94
CA GLY A 65 0.86 32.33 -3.10
C GLY A 65 0.47 30.88 -3.38
N LEU A 66 -0.51 30.35 -2.64
CA LEU A 66 -1.04 29.01 -2.85
C LEU A 66 -1.66 28.83 -4.25
N VAL A 67 -2.47 29.79 -4.70
CA VAL A 67 -3.07 29.77 -6.05
C VAL A 67 -1.98 29.81 -7.12
N CYS A 68 -0.92 30.60 -6.92
CA CYS A 68 0.22 30.66 -7.83
C CYS A 68 0.94 29.30 -7.93
N ILE A 69 1.21 28.65 -6.79
CA ILE A 69 1.84 27.31 -6.77
C ILE A 69 0.92 26.26 -7.38
N ALA A 70 -0.38 26.30 -7.13
CA ALA A 70 -1.35 25.41 -7.76
C ALA A 70 -1.35 25.57 -9.29
N ALA A 71 -1.35 26.82 -9.77
CA ALA A 71 -1.27 27.11 -11.20
C ALA A 71 0.05 26.61 -11.82
N LEU A 72 1.19 26.81 -11.14
CA LEU A 72 2.48 26.29 -11.59
C LEU A 72 2.52 24.76 -11.59
N ALA A 73 1.91 24.10 -10.60
CA ALA A 73 1.80 22.66 -10.55
C ALA A 73 1.03 22.09 -11.74
N ILE A 74 -0.12 22.69 -12.05
CA ILE A 74 -0.98 22.32 -13.19
C ILE A 74 -0.25 22.61 -14.51
N ALA A 75 0.33 23.80 -14.67
CA ALA A 75 1.06 24.19 -15.86
C ALA A 75 2.28 23.30 -16.09
N GLY A 76 3.03 22.99 -15.02
CA GLY A 76 4.11 22.02 -15.07
C GLY A 76 3.61 20.66 -15.55
N ASN A 77 2.54 20.14 -14.97
CA ASN A 77 1.99 18.85 -15.37
C ASN A 77 1.59 18.83 -16.84
N TRP A 78 0.97 19.90 -17.34
CA TRP A 78 0.61 20.07 -18.75
C TRP A 78 1.83 20.12 -19.67
N ILE A 79 2.84 20.92 -19.34
CA ILE A 79 4.05 21.07 -20.15
C ILE A 79 4.82 19.75 -20.20
N PHE A 80 5.03 19.09 -19.06
CA PHE A 80 5.73 17.80 -19.00
C PHE A 80 4.92 16.69 -19.69
N ALA A 81 3.60 16.65 -19.56
CA ALA A 81 2.75 15.72 -20.29
C ALA A 81 2.84 15.93 -21.81
N SER A 82 2.98 17.18 -22.27
CA SER A 82 3.09 17.50 -23.71
C SER A 82 4.46 17.13 -24.31
N HIS A 83 5.55 17.23 -23.54
CA HIS A 83 6.91 16.95 -24.02
C HIS A 83 7.28 15.46 -23.96
N LEU A 84 6.64 14.67 -23.11
CA LEU A 84 6.87 13.23 -22.96
C LEU A 84 5.87 12.36 -23.76
N GLN A 85 5.45 12.82 -24.94
CA GLN A 85 4.50 12.12 -25.83
C GLN A 85 4.87 10.67 -26.20
N GLY A 86 6.11 10.23 -25.96
CA GLY A 86 6.58 8.87 -26.23
C GLY A 86 6.33 7.85 -25.12
N ASP A 87 6.16 8.26 -23.86
CA ASP A 87 6.15 7.34 -22.71
C ASP A 87 4.97 7.61 -21.78
N LYS A 88 3.79 7.10 -22.16
CA LYS A 88 2.52 7.20 -21.42
C LYS A 88 2.59 6.71 -19.96
N SER A 89 3.71 6.11 -19.55
CA SER A 89 3.93 5.57 -18.22
C SER A 89 4.40 6.60 -17.17
N LYS A 90 4.96 7.76 -17.59
CA LYS A 90 5.56 8.77 -16.68
C LYS A 90 4.72 10.04 -16.51
N HIS A 91 3.40 9.90 -16.41
CA HIS A 91 2.57 11.02 -15.97
C HIS A 91 2.97 11.43 -14.55
N ALA A 92 3.15 12.72 -14.33
CA ALA A 92 3.33 13.26 -13.01
C ALA A 92 2.01 13.05 -12.25
N GLY A 93 1.97 12.04 -11.38
CA GLY A 93 0.72 11.69 -10.71
C GLY A 93 0.23 12.84 -9.81
N LEU A 94 -1.09 12.91 -9.59
CA LEU A 94 -1.79 13.85 -8.70
C LEU A 94 -1.09 14.04 -7.33
N THR A 95 -0.47 12.99 -6.82
CA THR A 95 0.30 13.03 -5.57
C THR A 95 1.47 14.03 -5.59
N THR A 96 2.04 14.33 -6.75
CA THR A 96 3.14 15.29 -6.90
C THR A 96 2.63 16.72 -6.74
N GLU A 97 1.49 17.00 -7.36
CA GLU A 97 0.82 18.31 -7.25
C GLU A 97 0.43 18.56 -5.79
N VAL A 98 -0.21 17.56 -5.17
CA VAL A 98 -0.54 17.61 -3.73
C VAL A 98 0.72 17.77 -2.87
N ALA A 99 1.82 17.09 -3.18
CA ALA A 99 3.07 17.23 -2.44
C ALA A 99 3.66 18.65 -2.54
N MET A 100 3.59 19.28 -3.72
CA MET A 100 4.03 20.68 -3.89
C MET A 100 3.19 21.64 -3.05
N LEU A 101 1.86 21.46 -3.06
CA LEU A 101 0.95 22.27 -2.23
C LEU A 101 1.22 22.07 -0.73
N LEU A 102 1.42 20.82 -0.28
CA LEU A 102 1.76 20.54 1.11
C LEU A 102 3.11 21.14 1.50
N THR A 103 4.08 21.15 0.60
CA THR A 103 5.40 21.72 0.83
C THR A 103 5.34 23.24 1.00
N PHE A 104 4.47 23.92 0.26
CA PHE A 104 4.16 25.33 0.48
C PHE A 104 3.60 25.58 1.88
N PHE A 105 2.62 24.77 2.31
CA PHE A 105 2.05 24.88 3.66
C PHE A 105 3.06 24.60 4.76
N ILE A 106 3.96 23.63 4.59
CA ILE A 106 5.03 23.35 5.55
C ILE A 106 5.90 24.59 5.74
N GLY A 107 6.30 25.27 4.67
CA GLY A 107 7.06 26.52 4.77
C GLY A 107 6.28 27.65 5.45
N ALA A 108 4.99 27.79 5.13
CA ALA A 108 4.12 28.76 5.79
C ALA A 108 3.96 28.48 7.30
N LEU A 109 3.87 27.21 7.72
CA LEU A 109 3.79 26.82 9.14
C LEU A 109 5.08 27.15 9.90
N VAL A 110 6.26 26.93 9.29
CA VAL A 110 7.54 27.32 9.90
C VAL A 110 7.59 28.83 10.13
N ALA A 111 7.11 29.64 9.18
CA ALA A 111 7.07 31.09 9.32
C ALA A 111 6.07 31.57 10.39
N LYS A 112 5.01 30.79 10.67
CA LYS A 112 4.07 31.05 11.79
C LYS A 112 4.59 30.61 13.15
N ASN A 113 5.87 30.23 13.26
CA ASN A 113 6.50 29.73 14.48
C ASN A 113 5.96 28.36 14.96
N GLU A 114 5.22 27.65 14.11
CA GLU A 114 4.66 26.31 14.36
C GLU A 114 5.62 25.21 13.84
N ALA A 115 6.90 25.33 14.20
CA ALA A 115 7.98 24.50 13.65
C ALA A 115 7.78 23.00 13.92
N ILE A 116 7.25 22.64 15.10
CA ILE A 116 7.01 21.24 15.47
C ILE A 116 5.96 20.62 14.54
N VAL A 117 4.86 21.33 14.31
CA VAL A 117 3.78 20.87 13.41
C VAL A 117 4.32 20.72 11.99
N ALA A 118 5.13 21.69 11.53
CA ALA A 118 5.75 21.63 10.20
C ALA A 118 6.67 20.41 10.04
N VAL A 119 7.51 20.10 11.04
CA VAL A 119 8.42 18.94 11.01
C VAL A 119 7.65 17.63 10.99
N VAL A 120 6.63 17.49 11.85
CA VAL A 120 5.79 16.28 11.90
C VAL A 120 5.06 16.09 10.57
N LEU A 121 4.45 17.15 10.05
CA LEU A 121 3.72 17.09 8.78
C LEU A 121 4.66 16.77 7.62
N ALA A 122 5.83 17.39 7.54
CA ALA A 122 6.86 17.07 6.55
C ALA A 122 7.30 15.60 6.63
N GLY A 123 7.53 15.09 7.85
CA GLY A 123 7.89 13.68 8.09
C GLY A 123 6.79 12.71 7.66
N VAL A 124 5.53 12.99 8.02
CA VAL A 124 4.39 12.16 7.61
C VAL A 124 4.22 12.16 6.10
N VAL A 125 4.30 13.32 5.45
CA VAL A 125 4.24 13.45 3.99
C VAL A 125 5.37 12.65 3.34
N ALA A 126 6.59 12.79 3.86
CA ALA A 126 7.76 12.08 3.36
C ALA A 126 7.59 10.54 3.45
N VAL A 127 7.16 10.04 4.61
CA VAL A 127 6.90 8.62 4.82
C VAL A 127 5.79 8.13 3.89
N LEU A 128 4.68 8.86 3.80
CA LEU A 128 3.54 8.50 2.94
C LEU A 128 3.94 8.44 1.46
N LEU A 129 4.76 9.39 1.00
CA LEU A 129 5.26 9.41 -0.38
C LEU A 129 6.19 8.22 -0.66
N GLN A 130 7.04 7.85 0.29
CA GLN A 130 7.93 6.70 0.16
C GLN A 130 7.16 5.38 0.06
N PHE A 131 6.11 5.19 0.87
CA PHE A 131 5.27 3.99 0.82
C PHE A 131 4.52 3.84 -0.50
N LYS A 132 4.24 4.93 -1.23
CA LYS A 132 3.53 4.86 -2.52
C LYS A 132 4.25 3.98 -3.54
N THR A 133 5.59 4.06 -3.60
CA THR A 133 6.38 3.29 -4.56
C THR A 133 6.27 1.79 -4.28
N GLU A 134 6.38 1.42 -3.00
CA GLU A 134 6.20 0.04 -2.55
C GLU A 134 4.77 -0.45 -2.79
N LEU A 135 3.75 0.33 -2.42
CA LEU A 135 2.35 -0.01 -2.65
C LEU A 135 2.03 -0.23 -4.13
N ARG A 136 2.62 0.56 -5.03
CA ARG A 136 2.45 0.37 -6.47
C ARG A 136 3.11 -0.92 -6.96
N ASN A 137 4.32 -1.21 -6.48
CA ASN A 137 4.99 -2.47 -6.79
C ASN A 137 4.24 -3.68 -6.22
N PHE A 138 3.65 -3.53 -5.03
CA PHE A 138 2.80 -4.55 -4.41
C PHE A 138 1.50 -4.75 -5.20
N ALA A 139 0.83 -3.67 -5.58
CA ALA A 139 -0.38 -3.72 -6.41
C ALA A 139 -0.09 -4.32 -7.79
N GLY A 140 1.07 -4.02 -8.39
CA GLY A 140 1.49 -4.58 -9.67
C GLY A 140 1.78 -6.09 -9.65
N LYS A 141 1.99 -6.69 -8.47
CA LYS A 141 2.13 -8.15 -8.30
C LYS A 141 0.79 -8.87 -8.18
N LEU A 142 -0.30 -8.15 -7.93
CA LEU A 142 -1.65 -8.72 -7.82
C LEU A 142 -2.27 -8.81 -9.21
N ASP A 143 -2.83 -9.98 -9.53
CA ASP A 143 -3.58 -10.15 -10.77
C ASP A 143 -5.02 -9.63 -10.61
N ALA A 144 -5.74 -9.41 -11.71
CA ALA A 144 -7.12 -8.95 -11.69
C ALA A 144 -8.03 -9.89 -10.87
N TYR A 145 -7.73 -11.20 -10.90
CA TYR A 145 -8.44 -12.18 -10.08
C TYR A 145 -8.19 -11.98 -8.58
N ASP A 146 -6.96 -11.69 -8.18
CA ASP A 146 -6.60 -11.47 -6.77
C ASP A 146 -7.23 -10.20 -6.22
N VAL A 147 -7.21 -9.13 -7.02
CA VAL A 147 -7.86 -7.86 -6.66
C VAL A 147 -9.35 -8.09 -6.44
N LYS A 148 -10.00 -8.88 -7.31
CA LYS A 148 -11.41 -9.23 -7.14
C LYS A 148 -11.65 -10.05 -5.86
N ALA A 149 -10.79 -11.03 -5.56
CA ALA A 149 -10.90 -11.84 -4.35
C ALA A 149 -10.71 -11.00 -3.07
N ILE A 150 -9.70 -10.11 -3.05
CA ILE A 150 -9.47 -9.16 -1.95
C ILE A 150 -10.68 -8.25 -1.78
N MET A 151 -11.22 -7.71 -2.88
CA MET A 151 -12.36 -6.79 -2.81
C MET A 151 -13.63 -7.49 -2.32
N GLN A 152 -13.87 -8.74 -2.72
CA GLN A 152 -14.97 -9.55 -2.19
C GLN A 152 -14.79 -9.86 -0.71
N PHE A 153 -13.57 -10.18 -0.27
CA PHE A 153 -13.26 -10.38 1.14
C PHE A 153 -13.47 -9.11 1.97
N VAL A 154 -13.02 -7.95 1.49
CA VAL A 154 -13.28 -6.64 2.12
C VAL A 154 -14.77 -6.34 2.18
N LEU A 155 -15.53 -6.63 1.11
CA LEU A 155 -16.99 -6.48 1.12
C LEU A 155 -17.65 -7.39 2.18
N LEU A 156 -17.25 -8.65 2.24
CA LEU A 156 -17.77 -9.62 3.22
C LEU A 156 -17.44 -9.22 4.66
N SER A 157 -16.20 -8.78 4.91
CA SER A 157 -15.69 -8.46 6.25
C SER A 157 -16.09 -7.06 6.73
N LEU A 158 -16.11 -6.06 5.86
CA LEU A 158 -16.28 -4.66 6.26
C LEU A 158 -17.70 -4.15 6.02
N VAL A 159 -18.43 -4.74 5.06
CA VAL A 159 -19.81 -4.35 4.76
C VAL A 159 -20.79 -5.36 5.35
N ILE A 160 -20.64 -6.65 5.05
CA ILE A 160 -21.64 -7.65 5.45
C ILE A 160 -21.55 -7.95 6.97
N LEU A 161 -20.35 -8.08 7.53
CA LEU A 161 -20.17 -8.36 8.96
C LEU A 161 -20.85 -7.35 9.91
N PRO A 162 -20.71 -6.01 9.75
CA PRO A 162 -21.42 -5.07 10.63
C PRO A 162 -22.93 -5.00 10.37
N LEU A 163 -23.40 -5.45 9.21
CA LEU A 163 -24.82 -5.51 8.86
C LEU A 163 -25.55 -6.71 9.50
N VAL A 164 -24.82 -7.71 10.02
CA VAL A 164 -25.41 -8.88 10.67
C VAL A 164 -25.77 -8.55 12.13
N PRO A 165 -27.06 -8.57 12.51
CA PRO A 165 -27.49 -8.32 13.89
C PRO A 165 -26.95 -9.39 14.85
N ASN A 166 -26.48 -8.94 16.00
CA ASN A 166 -25.88 -9.75 17.07
C ASN A 166 -26.94 -10.43 17.96
N GLU A 167 -28.01 -10.94 17.36
CA GLU A 167 -29.13 -11.55 18.07
C GLU A 167 -29.10 -13.07 17.90
N THR A 168 -29.14 -13.83 19.00
CA THR A 168 -29.28 -15.29 18.96
C THR A 168 -30.68 -15.65 18.47
N MET A 169 -30.79 -16.42 17.37
CA MET A 169 -32.07 -16.83 16.80
C MET A 169 -32.20 -18.35 16.75
N GLY A 170 -33.28 -18.89 17.31
CA GLY A 170 -33.68 -20.30 17.24
C GLY A 170 -34.17 -20.90 18.57
N PRO A 171 -34.95 -22.01 18.56
CA PRO A 171 -35.28 -22.74 19.78
C PRO A 171 -33.98 -23.23 20.43
N TYR A 172 -33.75 -22.86 21.70
CA TYR A 172 -32.51 -22.97 22.49
C TYR A 172 -31.46 -21.85 22.37
N ASN A 173 -31.70 -20.73 21.65
CA ASN A 173 -30.76 -19.58 21.59
C ASN A 173 -29.31 -19.93 21.15
N ALA A 174 -29.10 -21.08 20.48
CA ALA A 174 -27.77 -21.63 20.24
C ALA A 174 -27.05 -21.07 19.00
N LEU A 175 -27.76 -20.43 18.07
CA LEU A 175 -27.21 -19.93 16.81
C LEU A 175 -27.16 -18.40 16.80
N ASN A 176 -25.94 -17.86 16.84
CA ASN A 176 -25.68 -16.45 16.59
C ASN A 176 -25.11 -16.29 15.16
N PRO A 177 -25.84 -15.65 14.22
CA PRO A 177 -25.39 -15.47 12.84
C PRO A 177 -24.09 -14.66 12.73
N HIS A 178 -23.81 -13.76 13.67
CA HIS A 178 -22.55 -13.01 13.72
C HIS A 178 -21.34 -13.93 13.97
N ASN A 179 -21.48 -14.90 14.89
CA ASN A 179 -20.40 -15.86 15.19
C ASN A 179 -20.11 -16.79 14.01
N VAL A 180 -21.15 -17.22 13.29
CA VAL A 180 -20.99 -18.02 12.08
C VAL A 180 -20.28 -17.20 11.00
N TRP A 181 -20.65 -15.93 10.82
CA TRP A 181 -20.03 -15.07 9.82
C TRP A 181 -18.57 -14.72 10.16
N LEU A 182 -18.25 -14.50 11.44
CA LEU A 182 -16.88 -14.35 11.92
C LEU A 182 -16.01 -15.56 11.56
N MET A 183 -16.53 -16.79 11.72
CA MET A 183 -15.79 -17.99 11.29
C MET A 183 -15.53 -18.01 9.78
N VAL A 184 -16.49 -17.61 8.95
CA VAL A 184 -16.32 -17.52 7.49
C VAL A 184 -15.23 -16.50 7.13
N VAL A 185 -15.28 -15.31 7.72
CA VAL A 185 -14.27 -14.26 7.52
C VAL A 185 -12.89 -14.75 7.97
N LEU A 186 -12.80 -15.49 9.08
CA LEU A 186 -11.53 -16.06 9.56
C LEU A 186 -10.95 -17.09 8.57
N ILE A 187 -11.76 -18.05 8.11
CA ILE A 187 -11.29 -19.10 7.20
C ILE A 187 -10.85 -18.51 5.86
N VAL A 188 -11.66 -17.62 5.28
CA VAL A 188 -11.32 -16.95 4.02
C VAL A 188 -10.12 -16.02 4.22
N GLY A 189 -10.05 -15.31 5.34
CA GLY A 189 -8.94 -14.41 5.67
C GLY A 189 -7.61 -15.15 5.80
N ILE A 190 -7.59 -16.31 6.45
CA ILE A 190 -6.39 -17.16 6.53
C ILE A 190 -5.99 -17.68 5.15
N GLY A 191 -6.95 -18.14 4.34
CA GLY A 191 -6.68 -18.62 2.98
C GLY A 191 -6.12 -17.52 2.06
N LEU A 192 -6.71 -16.32 2.11
CA LEU A 192 -6.30 -15.16 1.33
C LEU A 192 -4.95 -14.63 1.82
N GLY A 193 -4.74 -14.59 3.14
CA GLY A 193 -3.45 -14.27 3.76
C GLY A 193 -2.35 -15.24 3.32
N GLY A 194 -2.62 -16.56 3.35
CA GLY A 194 -1.68 -17.58 2.88
C GLY A 194 -1.35 -17.46 1.39
N TYR A 195 -2.35 -17.18 0.55
CA TYR A 195 -2.14 -16.92 -0.88
C TYR A 195 -1.26 -15.68 -1.11
N VAL A 196 -1.55 -14.59 -0.40
CA VAL A 196 -0.78 -13.35 -0.42
C VAL A 196 0.67 -13.61 0.00
N THR A 197 0.89 -14.32 1.12
CA THR A 197 2.24 -14.70 1.58
C THR A 197 2.97 -15.54 0.53
N TYR A 198 2.32 -16.55 -0.04
CA TYR A 198 2.91 -17.40 -1.09
C TYR A 198 3.31 -16.58 -2.32
N LYS A 199 2.43 -15.69 -2.77
CA LYS A 199 2.66 -14.86 -3.96
C LYS A 199 3.78 -13.84 -3.74
N PHE A 200 3.89 -13.25 -2.55
CA PHE A 200 4.94 -12.29 -2.23
C PHE A 200 6.32 -12.94 -1.97
N VAL A 201 6.36 -14.17 -1.48
CA VAL A 201 7.59 -14.89 -1.13
C VAL A 201 8.17 -15.70 -2.33
N GLY A 202 7.54 -15.62 -3.51
CA GLY A 202 7.84 -16.40 -4.72
C GLY A 202 9.31 -16.63 -5.10
N GLN A 203 9.65 -17.93 -5.19
CA GLN A 203 10.79 -18.64 -5.79
C GLN A 203 12.23 -18.43 -5.26
N ARG A 204 12.63 -17.29 -4.69
CA ARG A 204 14.03 -17.11 -4.19
C ARG A 204 14.20 -17.05 -2.67
N ALA A 205 13.15 -16.76 -1.90
CA ALA A 205 13.22 -16.66 -0.44
C ALA A 205 12.40 -17.74 0.31
N GLY A 206 11.58 -18.50 -0.41
CA GLY A 206 10.66 -19.48 0.18
C GLY A 206 11.31 -20.62 0.96
N LEU A 207 12.55 -21.03 0.63
CA LEU A 207 13.22 -22.12 1.36
C LEU A 207 13.81 -21.65 2.71
N LEU A 208 14.33 -20.42 2.81
CA LEU A 208 14.96 -19.90 4.03
C LEU A 208 13.94 -19.37 5.04
N VAL A 209 12.89 -18.69 4.57
CA VAL A 209 11.86 -18.15 5.45
C VAL A 209 10.93 -19.26 5.96
N ASN A 210 10.61 -20.26 5.13
CA ASN A 210 9.76 -21.38 5.53
C ASN A 210 10.49 -22.37 6.47
N SER A 211 11.81 -22.49 6.39
CA SER A 211 12.61 -23.28 7.35
C SER A 211 12.77 -22.58 8.70
N LEU A 212 12.89 -21.24 8.72
CA LEU A 212 12.91 -20.46 9.97
C LEU A 212 11.54 -20.44 10.67
N LEU A 213 10.45 -20.19 9.93
CA LEU A 213 9.09 -20.19 10.51
C LEU A 213 8.64 -21.61 10.90
N GLY A 214 8.94 -22.63 10.08
CA GLY A 214 8.69 -24.03 10.44
C GLY A 214 9.50 -24.51 11.66
N GLY A 215 10.73 -24.01 11.84
CA GLY A 215 11.55 -24.27 13.02
C GLY A 215 11.03 -23.60 14.29
N LEU A 216 10.50 -22.38 14.19
CA LEU A 216 9.92 -21.65 15.32
C LEU A 216 8.58 -22.23 15.79
N ILE A 217 7.80 -22.87 14.90
CA ILE A 217 6.59 -23.59 15.28
C ILE A 217 6.95 -24.92 16.02
N SER A 218 8.11 -25.51 15.73
CA SER A 218 8.59 -26.76 16.35
C SER A 218 9.06 -26.61 17.81
N THR A 219 9.56 -25.44 18.21
CA THR A 219 9.97 -25.21 19.62
C THR A 219 8.79 -25.11 20.58
N THR A 220 7.59 -24.81 20.08
CA THR A 220 6.37 -24.81 20.92
C THR A 220 5.79 -26.23 21.09
N ALA A 221 5.97 -27.11 20.10
CA ALA A 221 5.45 -28.49 20.14
C ALA A 221 6.33 -29.49 20.91
N THR A 222 7.61 -29.18 21.17
CA THR A 222 8.55 -30.15 21.79
C THR A 222 8.65 -30.02 23.32
N THR A 223 8.30 -28.87 23.91
CA THR A 223 8.42 -28.66 25.37
C THR A 223 7.26 -29.29 26.16
N GLY A 224 6.19 -29.70 25.49
CA GLY A 224 5.01 -30.34 26.09
C GLY A 224 4.84 -31.80 25.69
N SER A 225 5.88 -32.63 25.77
CA SER A 225 5.73 -34.07 25.57
C SER A 225 5.46 -34.78 26.91
N PRO A 226 4.24 -35.30 27.12
CA PRO A 226 4.06 -36.59 27.76
C PRO A 226 3.73 -37.63 26.68
N LYS A 227 4.78 -38.27 26.18
CA LYS A 227 4.91 -39.70 25.89
C LYS A 227 3.61 -40.54 26.00
N LYS A 228 3.03 -40.93 24.84
CA LYS A 228 2.28 -42.19 24.55
C LYS A 228 1.88 -42.17 23.07
N ARG A 229 2.61 -42.85 22.18
CA ARG A 229 2.54 -44.28 21.79
C ARG A 229 1.78 -44.46 20.46
N ASN A 230 2.52 -44.96 19.45
CA ASN A 230 2.10 -45.68 18.25
C ASN A 230 0.77 -45.31 17.57
N GLN A 231 0.83 -44.77 16.33
CA GLN A 231 0.33 -45.48 15.15
C GLN A 231 0.65 -44.75 13.82
N PRO A 232 0.92 -45.49 12.73
CA PRO A 232 1.40 -44.96 11.46
C PRO A 232 0.26 -44.46 10.55
N TYR A 233 0.57 -43.41 9.79
CA TYR A 233 -0.29 -42.60 8.92
C TYR A 233 -0.70 -43.31 7.60
N HIS A 234 -1.24 -44.53 7.70
CA HIS A 234 -1.70 -45.32 6.53
C HIS A 234 -3.10 -44.95 5.99
N CYS A 235 -3.82 -43.97 6.56
CA CYS A 235 -5.23 -43.72 6.17
C CYS A 235 -5.46 -42.67 5.06
N VAL A 236 -4.48 -41.85 4.68
CA VAL A 236 -4.71 -40.85 3.60
C VAL A 236 -4.64 -41.47 2.19
N TRP A 237 -4.04 -42.66 2.05
CA TRP A 237 -3.96 -43.38 0.77
C TRP A 237 -5.15 -44.31 0.50
N ALA A 238 -6.01 -44.56 1.49
CA ALA A 238 -7.14 -45.49 1.38
C ALA A 238 -8.46 -44.84 0.89
N ILE A 239 -8.58 -43.51 0.91
CA ILE A 239 -9.80 -42.80 0.46
C ILE A 239 -9.77 -42.50 -1.04
N ASN A 240 -8.59 -42.37 -1.65
CA ASN A 240 -8.48 -42.06 -3.09
C ASN A 240 -8.63 -43.30 -4.01
N SER A 241 -8.82 -44.49 -3.45
CA SER A 241 -8.99 -45.75 -4.21
C SER A 241 -10.45 -46.21 -4.32
N ILE A 242 -11.41 -45.50 -3.71
CA ILE A 242 -12.84 -45.90 -3.64
C ILE A 242 -13.80 -44.95 -4.39
N LEU A 243 -13.42 -43.72 -4.78
CA LEU A 243 -14.23 -42.88 -5.67
C LEU A 243 -13.52 -42.63 -7.01
N GLY A 244 -14.01 -43.27 -8.09
CA GLY A 244 -13.91 -42.68 -9.43
C GLY A 244 -13.09 -43.42 -10.50
N ARG A 245 -12.96 -44.75 -10.44
CA ARG A 245 -12.74 -45.54 -11.67
C ARG A 245 -14.06 -45.66 -12.42
N GLY A 246 -14.32 -44.76 -13.38
CA GLY A 246 -15.47 -44.91 -14.25
C GLY A 246 -15.55 -43.82 -15.32
N GLN A 247 -15.31 -44.22 -16.57
CA GLN A 247 -15.48 -43.44 -17.81
C GLN A 247 -14.36 -42.41 -17.99
N TRP A 248 -13.40 -42.59 -18.89
CA TRP A 248 -13.58 -42.58 -20.35
C TRP A 248 -12.47 -43.41 -21.02
N ARG A 249 -12.81 -44.64 -21.38
CA ARG A 249 -11.96 -45.49 -22.22
C ARG A 249 -12.86 -46.23 -23.20
N LYS A 250 -12.86 -45.75 -24.45
CA LYS A 250 -13.11 -46.44 -25.74
C LYS A 250 -14.05 -45.66 -26.69
N LYS A 251 -13.44 -44.98 -27.65
CA LYS A 251 -13.72 -45.14 -29.08
C LYS A 251 -12.35 -45.10 -29.77
N ALA A 252 -11.67 -46.24 -29.92
CA ALA A 252 -11.69 -47.10 -31.11
C ALA A 252 -11.32 -46.28 -32.37
N ARG A 253 -10.05 -46.25 -32.80
CA ARG A 253 -9.28 -47.27 -33.57
C ARG A 253 -9.08 -46.75 -35.02
N LEU A 254 -7.86 -46.23 -35.23
CA LEU A 254 -6.97 -46.11 -36.41
C LEU A 254 -7.19 -47.12 -37.58
N PRO A 255 -6.37 -47.14 -38.68
CA PRO A 255 -5.64 -46.12 -39.48
C PRO A 255 -5.68 -46.39 -41.02
N SER A 256 -5.13 -45.50 -41.87
CA SER A 256 -4.42 -45.85 -43.14
C SER A 256 -3.77 -44.59 -43.74
N SER A 257 -2.43 -44.42 -43.69
CA SER A 257 -1.49 -44.62 -44.82
C SER A 257 -1.87 -43.86 -46.10
N ARG A 258 -1.06 -43.05 -46.80
CA ARG A 258 0.41 -42.88 -46.89
C ARG A 258 0.70 -41.65 -47.84
N PRO A 259 1.91 -41.36 -48.37
CA PRO A 259 2.51 -40.01 -48.47
C PRO A 259 2.74 -39.47 -49.91
N THR A 260 3.47 -38.34 -50.02
CA THR A 260 4.22 -37.76 -51.18
C THR A 260 3.37 -37.30 -52.37
N SER A 261 3.66 -36.26 -53.18
CA SER A 261 4.80 -35.38 -53.45
C SER A 261 4.30 -34.28 -54.40
N THR A 262 4.89 -33.09 -54.35
CA THR A 262 5.34 -32.16 -55.44
C THR A 262 5.20 -30.72 -54.99
#